data_AF-A0A3B9LZB8-F1
#
_entry.id   AF-A0A3B9LZB8-F1
#
_cell.length_a   1.000
_cell.length_b   1.000
_cell.length_c   1.000
_cell.angle_alpha   90.00
_cell.angle_beta   90.00
_cell.angle_gamma   90.00
#
_symmetry.space_group_name_H-M   'P 1'
#
loop_
_entity.id
_entity.type
_entity.pdbx_description
1 polymer ?
#
loop_
_entity_poly.entity_id
_entity_poly.type
_entity_poly.pdbx_seq_one_letter_code
_entity_poly.pdbx_strand_id
1 'polypeptide(L)'
;LWEVPGVEYIYSTSASGYSMAVVRFYVGQNEEASIVRLNQKMSANFDLIPAGASPPLIKPRSIDDVPVLALTLTSDRYDHFTLRRIAAQVHDQIKEVRDVSEVKIIGGQRRQIRVLLDDARMAAYSVAPASIVPMLEQENKQLQSGSFSSGNREFLVETGSFLQSAEEVGDVVIGVSNSRPVYLRDVARIEDGAEEPADYVLYGTGPAEKGNTPATTAAKQNVLPAVTISVAKRKGTNAIAIA
;
A
#
# COMPACT_ATOMS: atom_id res chain seq x y z
N LEU A 1 -17.31 22.38 -7.64
CA LEU A 1 -17.24 21.18 -8.52
C LEU A 1 -18.37 21.12 -9.56
N TRP A 2 -19.60 21.51 -9.23
CA TRP A 2 -20.72 21.55 -10.20
C TRP A 2 -20.49 22.49 -11.40
N GLU A 3 -19.66 23.52 -11.21
CA GLU A 3 -19.27 24.47 -12.24
C GLU A 3 -18.29 23.90 -13.28
N VAL A 4 -17.76 22.69 -13.05
CA VAL A 4 -16.88 22.04 -14.02
C VAL A 4 -17.75 21.58 -15.20
N PRO A 5 -17.48 22.04 -16.44
CA PRO A 5 -18.29 21.64 -17.59
C PRO A 5 -18.27 20.12 -17.80
N GLY A 6 -19.43 19.56 -18.14
CA GLY A 6 -19.56 18.14 -18.44
C GLY A 6 -19.77 17.23 -17.23
N VAL A 7 -19.87 17.78 -16.01
CA VAL A 7 -20.28 17.02 -14.82
C VAL A 7 -21.77 16.69 -14.90
N GLU A 8 -22.10 15.41 -14.76
CA GLU A 8 -23.46 14.89 -14.70
C GLU A 8 -23.94 14.79 -13.25
N TYR A 9 -23.13 14.16 -12.39
CA TYR A 9 -23.44 13.96 -10.98
C TYR A 9 -22.21 14.16 -10.10
N ILE A 10 -22.45 14.58 -8.87
CA ILE A 10 -21.46 14.47 -7.79
C ILE A 10 -22.12 13.79 -6.61
N TYR A 11 -21.47 12.72 -6.15
CA TYR A 11 -21.82 12.03 -4.92
C TYR A 11 -20.80 12.40 -3.86
N SER A 12 -21.24 12.52 -2.62
CA SER A 12 -20.35 12.78 -1.50
C SER A 12 -20.65 11.82 -0.36
N THR A 13 -19.60 11.39 0.32
CA THR A 13 -19.68 10.60 1.54
C THR A 13 -18.68 11.17 2.53
N SER A 14 -19.17 11.51 3.71
CA SER A 14 -18.35 12.06 4.80
C SER A 14 -18.46 11.17 6.03
N ALA A 15 -17.33 10.94 6.67
CA ALA A 15 -17.17 10.21 7.91
C ALA A 15 -16.15 10.93 8.80
N SER A 16 -16.01 10.50 10.05
CA SER A 16 -15.00 11.08 10.95
C SER A 16 -13.60 10.92 10.35
N GLY A 17 -12.90 12.03 10.15
CA GLY A 17 -11.55 12.06 9.57
C GLY A 17 -11.46 11.76 8.06
N TYR A 18 -12.58 11.59 7.36
CA TYR A 18 -12.58 11.22 5.94
C TYR A 18 -13.73 11.86 5.17
N SER A 19 -13.43 12.43 4.00
CA SER A 19 -14.45 12.90 3.05
C SER A 19 -14.07 12.48 1.64
N MET A 20 -15.04 11.93 0.92
CA MET A 20 -14.89 11.46 -0.46
C MET A 20 -15.96 12.07 -1.33
N ALA A 21 -15.54 12.66 -2.45
CA ALA A 21 -16.43 13.12 -3.50
C ALA A 21 -16.16 12.33 -4.78
N VAL A 22 -17.22 11.81 -5.40
CA VAL A 22 -17.18 11.13 -6.70
C VAL A 22 -17.81 12.06 -7.72
N VAL A 23 -16.98 12.60 -8.63
CA VAL A 23 -17.42 13.45 -9.73
C VAL A 23 -17.60 12.60 -10.98
N ARG A 24 -18.84 12.44 -11.44
CA ARG A 24 -19.20 11.70 -12.64
C ARG A 24 -19.45 12.67 -13.79
N PHE A 25 -18.77 12.45 -14.90
CA PHE A 25 -18.93 13.21 -16.13
C PHE A 25 -19.91 12.51 -17.09
N TYR A 26 -20.51 13.27 -18.00
CA TYR A 26 -21.33 12.72 -19.08
C TYR A 26 -20.52 11.78 -19.99
N VAL A 27 -21.20 10.76 -20.51
CA VAL A 27 -20.64 9.85 -21.53
C VAL A 27 -20.19 10.66 -22.76
N GLY A 28 -19.00 10.36 -23.28
CA GLY A 28 -18.42 11.04 -24.44
C GLY A 28 -17.57 12.27 -24.11
N GLN A 29 -17.50 12.70 -22.83
CA GLN A 29 -16.55 13.72 -22.42
C GLN A 29 -15.10 13.24 -22.61
N ASN A 30 -14.22 14.17 -22.99
CA ASN A 30 -12.79 13.89 -23.02
C ASN A 30 -12.28 13.73 -21.57
N GLU A 31 -11.75 12.56 -21.28
CA GLU A 31 -11.29 12.14 -19.95
C GLU A 31 -10.15 13.03 -19.43
N GLU A 32 -9.11 13.24 -20.23
CA GLU A 32 -7.95 14.05 -19.87
C GLU A 32 -8.35 15.50 -19.57
N ALA A 33 -9.13 16.11 -20.46
CA ALA A 33 -9.60 17.47 -20.30
C ALA A 33 -10.51 17.61 -19.06
N SER A 34 -11.34 16.61 -18.78
CA SER A 34 -12.18 16.57 -17.58
C SER A 34 -11.34 16.50 -16.29
N ILE A 35 -10.31 15.65 -16.28
CA ILE A 35 -9.37 15.52 -15.15
C ILE A 35 -8.60 16.83 -14.92
N VAL A 36 -8.10 17.46 -15.99
CA VAL A 36 -7.37 18.73 -15.89
C VAL A 36 -8.27 19.82 -15.31
N ARG A 37 -9.49 19.97 -15.84
CA ARG A 37 -10.46 20.97 -15.33
C ARG A 37 -10.83 20.71 -13.87
N LEU A 38 -11.01 19.45 -13.48
CA LEU A 38 -11.28 19.07 -12.10
C LEU A 38 -10.12 19.46 -11.17
N ASN A 39 -8.89 19.11 -11.54
CA ASN A 39 -7.69 19.47 -10.78
C ASN A 39 -7.51 20.98 -10.65
N GLN A 40 -7.67 21.73 -11.74
CA GLN A 40 -7.59 23.19 -11.73
C GLN A 40 -8.66 23.79 -10.82
N LYS A 41 -9.90 23.31 -10.89
CA LYS A 41 -10.99 23.83 -10.05
C LYS A 41 -10.80 23.51 -8.57
N MET A 42 -10.26 22.34 -8.25
CA MET A 42 -9.89 21.99 -6.87
C MET A 42 -8.74 22.85 -6.36
N SER A 43 -7.73 23.10 -7.20
CA SER A 43 -6.58 23.95 -6.83
C SER A 43 -6.98 25.41 -6.66
N ALA A 44 -7.88 25.93 -7.51
CA ALA A 44 -8.36 27.31 -7.43
C ALA A 44 -9.20 27.62 -6.19
N ASN A 45 -9.78 26.60 -5.55
CA ASN A 45 -10.58 26.71 -4.34
C ASN A 45 -9.87 26.09 -3.13
N PHE A 46 -8.56 25.86 -3.22
CA PHE A 46 -7.79 25.21 -2.17
C PHE A 46 -7.72 26.05 -0.89
N ASP A 47 -7.87 27.36 -1.02
CA ASP A 47 -7.98 28.34 0.07
C ASP A 47 -9.21 28.13 0.96
N LEU A 48 -10.24 27.43 0.47
CA LEU A 48 -11.46 27.13 1.23
C LEU A 48 -11.36 25.83 2.06
N ILE A 49 -10.26 25.08 1.92
CA ILE A 49 -10.08 23.82 2.66
C ILE A 49 -9.85 24.12 4.15
N PRO A 50 -10.54 23.42 5.08
CA PRO A 50 -10.35 23.62 6.51
C PRO A 50 -8.89 23.38 6.95
N ALA A 51 -8.44 24.15 7.95
CA ALA A 51 -7.14 23.93 8.56
C ALA A 51 -7.03 22.51 9.12
N GLY A 52 -5.91 21.84 8.82
CA GLY A 52 -5.66 20.45 9.23
C GLY A 52 -6.15 19.38 8.25
N ALA A 53 -6.91 19.74 7.20
CA ALA A 53 -7.23 18.81 6.13
C ALA A 53 -6.03 18.64 5.18
N SER A 54 -5.75 17.40 4.78
CA SER A 54 -4.73 17.10 3.78
C SER A 54 -5.14 17.57 2.38
N PRO A 55 -4.19 17.83 1.47
CA PRO A 55 -4.51 18.07 0.07
C PRO A 55 -5.38 16.95 -0.52
N PRO A 56 -6.40 17.28 -1.33
CA PRO A 56 -7.29 16.27 -1.87
C PRO A 56 -6.57 15.42 -2.91
N LEU A 57 -6.67 14.10 -2.77
CA LEU A 57 -6.09 13.15 -3.72
C LEU A 57 -7.11 12.82 -4.82
N ILE A 58 -6.90 13.38 -6.01
CA ILE A 58 -7.77 13.14 -7.18
C ILE A 58 -7.31 11.88 -7.89
N LYS A 59 -8.16 10.85 -7.90
CA LYS A 59 -7.90 9.58 -8.60
C LYS A 59 -8.88 9.43 -9.76
N PRO A 60 -8.43 9.52 -11.03
CA PRO A 60 -9.31 9.24 -12.17
C PRO A 60 -9.74 7.77 -12.14
N ARG A 61 -10.97 7.53 -12.58
CA ARG A 61 -11.53 6.18 -12.73
C ARG A 61 -12.23 6.09 -14.08
N SER A 62 -11.83 5.09 -14.85
CA SER A 62 -12.37 4.79 -16.17
C SER A 62 -13.06 3.43 -16.20
N ILE A 63 -13.89 3.20 -17.21
CA ILE A 63 -14.50 1.89 -17.46
C ILE A 63 -13.42 0.87 -17.88
N ASP A 64 -12.33 1.35 -18.48
CA ASP A 64 -11.17 0.51 -18.81
C ASP A 64 -10.38 0.03 -17.57
N ASP A 65 -10.62 0.61 -16.39
CA ASP A 65 -10.01 0.15 -15.11
C ASP A 65 -10.73 -1.07 -14.52
N VAL A 66 -11.85 -1.49 -15.11
CA VAL A 66 -12.56 -2.69 -14.69
C VAL A 66 -11.71 -3.91 -15.04
N PRO A 67 -11.35 -4.78 -14.07
CA PRO A 67 -10.53 -5.95 -14.34
C PRO A 67 -11.17 -6.87 -15.38
N VAL A 68 -10.38 -7.30 -16.36
CA VAL A 68 -10.78 -8.25 -17.41
C VAL A 68 -10.35 -9.69 -17.09
N LEU A 69 -9.36 -9.85 -16.21
CA LEU A 69 -8.85 -11.14 -15.75
C LEU A 69 -8.61 -11.10 -14.24
N ALA A 70 -8.91 -12.20 -13.56
CA ALA A 70 -8.59 -12.41 -12.16
C ALA A 70 -7.85 -13.74 -11.99
N LEU A 71 -6.64 -13.68 -11.48
CA LEU A 71 -5.78 -14.83 -11.21
C LEU A 71 -5.72 -15.06 -9.70
N THR A 72 -6.35 -16.13 -9.20
CA THR A 72 -6.35 -16.45 -7.78
C THR A 72 -5.30 -17.50 -7.47
N LEU A 73 -4.31 -17.12 -6.67
CA LEU A 73 -3.31 -18.01 -6.12
C LEU A 73 -3.85 -18.61 -4.83
N THR A 74 -3.82 -19.93 -4.71
CA THR A 74 -4.24 -20.66 -3.51
C THR A 74 -3.27 -21.81 -3.22
N SER A 75 -3.17 -22.21 -1.96
CA SER A 75 -2.31 -23.31 -1.54
C SER A 75 -2.84 -23.96 -0.27
N ASP A 76 -2.60 -25.26 -0.14
CA ASP A 76 -2.77 -26.04 1.10
C ASP A 76 -1.54 -26.00 2.01
N ARG A 77 -0.39 -25.57 1.48
CA ARG A 77 0.91 -25.50 2.17
C ARG A 77 1.30 -24.09 2.59
N TYR A 78 1.02 -23.10 1.74
CA TYR A 78 1.44 -21.71 1.96
C TYR A 78 0.32 -20.86 2.55
N ASP A 79 0.69 -19.98 3.47
CA ASP A 79 -0.21 -19.03 4.12
C ASP A 79 -0.45 -17.77 3.26
N HIS A 80 -1.39 -16.93 3.70
CA HIS A 80 -1.72 -15.65 3.06
C HIS A 80 -0.51 -14.72 2.88
N PHE A 81 0.40 -14.71 3.84
CA PHE A 81 1.63 -13.91 3.79
C PHE A 81 2.58 -14.38 2.67
N THR A 82 2.87 -15.68 2.63
CA THR A 82 3.75 -16.26 1.60
C THR A 82 3.13 -16.16 0.22
N LEU A 83 1.83 -16.46 0.09
CA LEU A 83 1.11 -16.33 -1.17
C LEU A 83 1.14 -14.90 -1.70
N ARG A 84 1.03 -13.89 -0.83
CA ARG A 84 1.10 -12.48 -1.26
C ARG A 84 2.48 -12.09 -1.78
N ARG A 85 3.56 -12.62 -1.19
CA ARG A 85 4.93 -12.40 -1.68
C ARG A 85 5.14 -13.02 -3.07
N ILE A 86 4.61 -14.22 -3.28
CA ILE A 86 4.64 -14.87 -4.61
C ILE A 86 3.79 -14.04 -5.61
N ALA A 87 2.59 -13.63 -5.20
CA ALA A 87 1.72 -12.80 -6.02
C ALA A 87 2.38 -11.45 -6.38
N ALA A 88 3.21 -10.88 -5.51
CA ALA A 88 3.97 -9.66 -5.80
C ALA A 88 4.98 -9.85 -6.95
N GLN A 89 5.70 -10.98 -6.98
CA GLN A 89 6.62 -11.29 -8.07
C GLN A 89 5.87 -11.51 -9.39
N VAL A 90 4.74 -12.21 -9.35
CA VAL A 90 3.88 -12.44 -10.52
C VAL A 90 3.27 -11.12 -11.01
N HIS A 91 2.85 -10.26 -10.08
CA HIS A 91 2.31 -8.94 -10.37
C HIS A 91 3.30 -8.08 -11.16
N ASP A 92 4.56 -8.03 -10.75
CA ASP A 92 5.59 -7.25 -11.45
C ASP A 92 5.77 -7.73 -12.89
N GLN A 93 5.76 -9.05 -13.12
CA GLN A 93 5.84 -9.63 -14.46
C GLN A 93 4.61 -9.32 -15.33
N ILE A 94 3.40 -9.41 -14.77
CA ILE A 94 2.16 -9.08 -15.52
C ILE A 94 2.14 -7.60 -15.90
N LYS A 95 2.68 -6.72 -15.05
CA LYS A 95 2.72 -5.28 -15.29
C LYS A 95 3.60 -4.89 -16.49
N GLU A 96 4.56 -5.72 -16.88
CA GLU A 96 5.40 -5.50 -18.06
C GLU A 96 4.67 -5.75 -19.39
N VAL A 97 3.51 -6.42 -19.37
CA VAL A 97 2.72 -6.69 -20.57
C VAL A 97 2.20 -5.39 -21.16
N ARG A 98 2.57 -5.09 -22.41
CA ARG A 98 2.37 -3.78 -23.07
C ARG A 98 0.95 -3.22 -22.95
N ASP A 99 -0.05 -4.09 -23.06
CA ASP A 99 -1.45 -3.69 -23.16
C ASP A 99 -2.24 -3.83 -21.83
N VAL A 100 -1.53 -4.07 -20.72
CA VAL A 100 -2.06 -4.00 -19.36
C VAL A 100 -2.00 -2.56 -18.85
N SER A 101 -3.07 -2.10 -18.19
CA SER A 101 -3.15 -0.74 -17.62
C SER A 101 -2.93 -0.74 -16.11
N GLU A 102 -3.63 -1.63 -15.42
CA GLU A 102 -3.62 -1.71 -13.97
C GLU A 102 -3.60 -3.17 -13.53
N VAL A 103 -2.75 -3.45 -12.55
CA VAL A 103 -2.70 -4.75 -11.89
C VAL A 103 -2.79 -4.50 -10.39
N LYS A 104 -3.66 -5.24 -9.71
CA LYS A 104 -3.87 -5.12 -8.26
C LYS A 104 -3.78 -6.48 -7.61
N ILE A 105 -3.14 -6.52 -6.43
CA ILE A 105 -3.13 -7.69 -5.56
C ILE A 105 -4.17 -7.49 -4.45
N ILE A 106 -5.18 -8.35 -4.45
CA ILE A 106 -6.32 -8.35 -3.54
C ILE A 106 -6.13 -9.50 -2.53
N GLY A 107 -6.25 -9.17 -1.24
CA GLY A 107 -6.04 -10.12 -0.16
C GLY A 107 -4.58 -10.48 0.10
N GLY A 108 -4.39 -11.30 1.14
CA GLY A 108 -3.07 -11.65 1.65
C GLY A 108 -2.46 -10.54 2.51
N GLN A 109 -1.48 -10.90 3.32
CA GLN A 109 -0.84 -9.97 4.26
C GLN A 109 0.47 -9.43 3.70
N ARG A 110 0.67 -8.12 3.71
CA ARG A 110 1.96 -7.50 3.36
C ARG A 110 3.00 -7.78 4.44
N ARG A 111 4.28 -7.66 4.08
CA ARG A 111 5.35 -7.63 5.08
C ARG A 111 5.28 -6.32 5.85
N GLN A 112 5.28 -6.42 7.18
CA GLN A 112 5.31 -5.30 8.09
C GLN A 112 6.26 -5.62 9.24
N ILE A 113 7.14 -4.68 9.58
CA ILE A 113 7.89 -4.72 10.83
C ILE A 113 7.03 -4.03 11.90
N ARG A 114 6.65 -4.78 12.93
CA ARG A 114 5.79 -4.33 14.02
C ARG A 114 6.64 -4.02 15.25
N VAL A 115 6.41 -2.85 15.82
CA VAL A 115 7.04 -2.40 17.06
C VAL A 115 6.00 -2.47 18.16
N LEU A 116 6.11 -3.50 19.01
CA LEU A 116 5.21 -3.74 20.13
C LEU A 116 5.84 -3.14 21.40
N LEU A 117 5.34 -1.98 21.81
CA LEU A 117 5.87 -1.24 22.96
C LEU A 117 5.61 -1.97 24.29
N ASP A 118 6.59 -1.93 25.19
CA ASP A 118 6.50 -2.47 26.55
C ASP A 118 6.43 -1.30 27.55
N ASP A 119 5.23 -1.06 28.09
CA ASP A 119 4.96 0.06 29.00
C ASP A 119 5.85 0.04 30.24
N ALA A 120 6.16 -1.15 30.78
CA ALA A 120 6.98 -1.27 31.98
C ALA A 120 8.44 -0.91 31.69
N ARG A 121 8.97 -1.36 30.54
CA ARG A 121 10.34 -1.00 30.13
C ARG A 121 10.45 0.48 29.75
N MET A 122 9.48 1.01 29.00
CA MET A 122 9.44 2.45 28.68
C MET A 122 9.46 3.31 29.95
N ALA A 123 8.67 2.95 30.96
CA ALA A 123 8.66 3.65 32.25
C ALA A 123 10.02 3.55 32.97
N ALA A 124 10.67 2.38 32.97
CA ALA A 124 11.98 2.19 33.58
C ALA A 124 13.08 3.04 32.92
N TYR A 125 13.01 3.20 31.59
CA TYR A 125 13.96 4.04 30.84
C TYR A 125 13.53 5.50 30.72
N SER A 126 12.38 5.89 31.28
CA SER A 126 11.79 7.24 31.18
C SER A 126 11.59 7.71 29.73
N VAL A 127 11.19 6.78 28.84
CA VAL A 127 10.89 7.07 27.44
C VAL A 127 9.37 7.23 27.27
N ALA A 128 8.95 8.29 26.59
CA ALA A 128 7.54 8.50 26.28
C ALA A 128 7.16 7.77 24.97
N PRO A 129 5.99 7.10 24.89
CA PRO A 129 5.54 6.45 23.65
C PRO A 129 5.47 7.43 22.46
N ALA A 130 5.05 8.66 22.72
CA ALA A 130 4.91 9.70 21.71
C ALA A 130 6.24 10.17 21.10
N SER A 131 7.38 9.95 21.77
CA SER A 131 8.69 10.32 21.21
C SER A 131 9.25 9.27 20.24
N ILE A 132 8.76 8.03 20.30
CA ILE A 132 9.30 6.92 19.50
C ILE A 132 8.98 7.08 18.02
N VAL A 133 7.75 7.48 17.67
CA VAL A 133 7.31 7.68 16.28
C VAL A 133 8.19 8.69 15.52
N PRO A 134 8.39 9.93 15.98
CA PRO A 134 9.22 10.89 15.25
C PRO A 134 10.69 10.47 15.16
N MET A 135 11.21 9.72 16.15
CA MET A 135 12.57 9.18 16.09
C MET A 135 12.70 8.10 15.01
N LEU A 136 11.73 7.18 14.92
CA LEU A 136 11.69 6.19 13.85
C LEU A 136 11.54 6.83 12.47
N GLU A 137 10.70 7.85 12.33
CA GLU A 137 10.57 8.62 11.08
C GLU A 137 11.86 9.36 10.71
N GLN A 138 12.59 9.87 11.71
CA GLN A 138 13.86 10.56 11.50
C GLN A 138 14.97 9.62 11.06
N GLU A 139 15.05 8.41 11.61
CA GLU A 139 16.07 7.41 11.22
C GLU A 139 15.71 6.70 9.91
N ASN A 140 14.43 6.50 9.62
CA ASN A 140 13.98 5.82 8.40
C ASN A 140 13.89 6.76 7.18
N LYS A 141 14.96 7.50 6.90
CA LYS A 141 15.05 8.40 5.74
C LYS A 141 16.43 8.39 5.11
N GLN A 142 16.46 8.59 3.79
CA GLN A 142 17.67 8.78 3.02
C GLN A 142 17.66 10.18 2.40
N LEU A 143 18.77 10.90 2.54
CA LEU A 143 18.91 12.28 2.10
C LEU A 143 20.14 12.46 1.22
N GLN A 144 19.94 13.01 0.02
CA GLN A 144 21.04 13.50 -0.79
C GLN A 144 21.63 14.75 -0.12
N SER A 145 22.83 14.61 0.43
CA SER A 145 23.45 15.60 1.32
C SER A 145 24.41 16.55 0.59
N GLY A 146 24.49 16.43 -0.73
CA GLY A 146 25.25 17.32 -1.61
C GLY A 146 26.14 16.54 -2.57
N SER A 147 27.14 17.24 -3.12
CA SER A 147 28.18 16.64 -3.94
C SER A 147 29.53 17.25 -3.59
N PHE A 148 30.62 16.52 -3.87
CA PHE A 148 31.96 17.08 -3.84
C PHE A 148 32.72 16.68 -5.11
N SER A 149 33.51 17.61 -5.65
CA SER A 149 34.29 17.37 -6.86
C SER A 149 35.74 17.05 -6.50
N SER A 150 36.29 15.99 -7.09
CA SER A 150 37.71 15.63 -6.96
C SER A 150 38.20 14.84 -8.17
N GLY A 151 39.40 15.17 -8.69
CA GLY A 151 40.01 14.43 -9.80
C GLY A 151 39.20 14.42 -11.09
N ASN A 152 38.59 15.55 -11.47
CA ASN A 152 37.68 15.66 -12.62
C ASN A 152 36.48 14.69 -12.56
N ARG A 153 36.04 14.34 -11.34
CA ARG A 153 34.83 13.57 -11.05
C ARG A 153 34.00 14.30 -10.00
N GLU A 154 32.68 14.20 -10.11
CA GLU A 154 31.74 14.64 -9.09
C GLU A 154 31.22 13.42 -8.33
N PHE A 155 31.31 13.47 -7.01
CA PHE A 155 30.81 12.44 -6.11
C PHE A 155 29.54 12.96 -5.44
N LEU A 156 28.43 12.26 -5.63
CA LEU A 156 27.20 12.52 -4.89
C LEU A 156 27.31 11.91 -3.49
N VAL A 157 26.93 12.67 -2.47
CA VAL A 157 26.95 12.23 -1.08
C VAL A 157 25.51 11.99 -0.64
N GLU A 158 25.23 10.79 -0.17
CA GLU A 158 23.94 10.42 0.43
C GLU A 158 24.18 10.07 1.90
N THR A 159 23.27 10.49 2.77
CA THR A 159 23.30 10.15 4.20
C THR A 159 21.97 9.55 4.63
N GLY A 160 22.04 8.71 5.67
CA GLY A 160 20.92 7.90 6.12
C GLY A 160 20.63 6.73 5.17
N SER A 161 19.77 5.84 5.64
CA SER A 161 19.30 4.67 4.89
C SER A 161 17.92 4.29 5.41
N PHE A 162 17.08 3.72 4.55
CA PHE A 162 15.84 3.12 5.02
C PHE A 162 16.13 1.88 5.88
N LEU A 163 15.36 1.71 6.95
CA LEU A 163 15.42 0.55 7.84
C LEU A 163 14.81 -0.66 7.12
N GLN A 164 15.61 -1.70 6.89
CA GLN A 164 15.21 -2.85 6.06
C GLN A 164 14.81 -4.07 6.89
N SER A 165 15.31 -4.17 8.12
CA SER A 165 15.20 -5.36 8.98
C SER A 165 14.71 -5.02 10.39
N ALA A 166 14.16 -6.01 11.09
CA ALA A 166 13.79 -5.85 12.50
C ALA A 166 14.99 -5.55 13.41
N GLU A 167 16.19 -6.01 13.03
CA GLU A 167 17.43 -5.71 13.75
C GLU A 167 17.79 -4.23 13.64
N GLU A 168 17.81 -3.68 12.42
CA GLU A 168 18.04 -2.25 12.18
C GLU A 168 17.00 -1.37 12.90
N VAL A 169 15.73 -1.76 12.86
CA VAL A 169 14.67 -1.07 13.62
C VAL A 169 14.94 -1.14 15.12
N GLY A 170 15.38 -2.28 15.63
CA GLY A 170 15.74 -2.46 17.05
C GLY A 170 16.97 -1.65 17.48
N ASP A 171 17.89 -1.37 16.57
CA ASP A 171 19.11 -0.57 16.77
C ASP A 171 18.90 0.94 16.75
N VAL A 172 17.68 1.41 16.48
CA VAL A 172 17.35 2.82 16.56
C VAL A 172 17.49 3.31 18.01
N VAL A 173 18.27 4.38 18.19
CA VAL A 173 18.43 5.04 19.49
C VAL A 173 17.23 5.94 19.73
N ILE A 174 16.49 5.65 20.79
CA ILE A 174 15.22 6.32 21.13
C ILE A 174 15.33 7.24 22.36
N GLY A 175 16.52 7.36 22.92
CA GLY A 175 16.76 8.21 24.08
C GLY A 175 18.07 7.92 24.77
N VAL A 176 18.26 8.59 25.91
CA VAL A 176 19.41 8.41 26.79
C VAL A 176 18.89 8.26 28.22
N SER A 177 19.33 7.20 28.90
CA SER A 177 19.03 6.97 30.31
C SER A 177 20.33 6.66 31.05
N ASN A 178 20.58 7.35 32.16
CA ASN A 178 21.82 7.21 32.94
C ASN A 178 23.11 7.34 32.09
N SER A 179 23.14 8.32 31.17
CA SER A 179 24.25 8.56 30.23
C SER A 179 24.57 7.39 29.29
N ARG A 180 23.63 6.47 29.10
CA ARG A 180 23.73 5.37 28.12
C ARG A 180 22.63 5.51 27.06
N PRO A 181 22.94 5.24 25.78
CA PRO A 181 21.91 5.20 24.75
C PRO A 181 20.92 4.09 25.07
N VAL A 182 19.64 4.38 24.86
CA VAL A 182 18.54 3.41 24.96
C VAL A 182 18.11 3.08 23.54
N TYR A 183 18.13 1.80 23.20
CA TYR A 183 17.73 1.30 21.89
C TYR A 183 16.25 0.94 21.88
N LEU A 184 15.62 0.92 20.70
CA LEU A 184 14.22 0.55 20.59
C LEU A 184 13.97 -0.88 21.10
N ARG A 185 14.91 -1.81 20.87
CA ARG A 185 14.84 -3.17 21.43
C ARG A 185 14.80 -3.24 22.96
N ASP A 186 15.26 -2.19 23.66
CA ASP A 186 15.28 -2.16 25.11
C ASP A 186 13.89 -1.86 25.68
N VAL A 187 13.01 -1.24 24.89
CA VAL A 187 11.66 -0.81 25.32
C VAL A 187 10.52 -1.41 24.49
N ALA A 188 10.82 -2.18 23.45
CA ALA A 188 9.83 -2.76 22.56
C ALA A 188 10.26 -4.13 22.04
N ARG A 189 9.28 -4.96 21.69
CA ARG A 189 9.49 -6.17 20.90
C ARG A 189 9.31 -5.84 19.42
N ILE A 190 10.33 -6.10 18.62
CA ILE A 190 10.30 -5.88 17.17
C ILE A 190 10.03 -7.22 16.48
N GLU A 191 8.98 -7.29 15.68
CA GLU A 191 8.58 -8.50 14.94
C GLU A 191 8.54 -8.19 13.44
N ASP A 192 9.31 -8.92 12.64
CA ASP A 192 9.23 -8.88 11.18
C ASP A 192 8.30 -10.00 10.69
N GLY A 193 7.19 -9.65 10.06
CA GLY A 193 6.25 -10.64 9.60
C GLY A 193 5.09 -10.08 8.80
N ALA A 194 3.96 -10.76 8.88
CA ALA A 194 2.73 -10.37 8.23
C ALA A 194 2.08 -9.15 8.92
N GLU A 195 1.49 -8.28 8.12
CA GLU A 195 0.62 -7.20 8.62
C GLU A 195 -0.59 -7.77 9.37
N GLU A 196 -1.18 -6.96 10.25
CA GLU A 196 -2.43 -7.34 10.91
C GLU A 196 -3.55 -7.53 9.87
N PRO A 197 -4.31 -8.64 9.90
CA PRO A 197 -5.34 -8.89 8.89
C PRO A 197 -6.42 -7.80 8.89
N ALA A 198 -6.45 -6.99 7.84
CA ALA A 198 -7.53 -6.03 7.60
C ALA A 198 -8.66 -6.64 6.75
N ASP A 199 -8.31 -7.56 5.86
CA ASP A 199 -9.22 -8.25 4.96
C ASP A 199 -8.80 -9.71 4.74
N TYR A 200 -9.78 -10.56 4.42
CA TYR A 200 -9.58 -11.98 4.15
C TYR A 200 -10.07 -12.31 2.75
N VAL A 201 -9.21 -12.93 1.96
CA VAL A 201 -9.57 -13.57 0.68
C VAL A 201 -9.34 -15.05 0.82
N LEU A 202 -10.36 -15.82 0.45
CA LEU A 202 -10.42 -17.25 0.66
C LEU A 202 -10.93 -17.91 -0.61
N TYR A 203 -10.37 -19.06 -0.96
CA TYR A 203 -10.81 -19.87 -2.07
C TYR A 203 -11.52 -21.11 -1.54
N GLY A 204 -12.75 -21.35 -1.96
CA GLY A 204 -13.50 -22.53 -1.55
C GLY A 204 -14.11 -23.25 -2.72
N THR A 205 -14.11 -24.58 -2.64
CA THR A 205 -14.74 -25.45 -3.64
C THR A 205 -16.14 -25.86 -3.19
N GLY A 206 -17.05 -25.98 -4.16
CA GLY A 206 -18.42 -26.39 -3.90
C GLY A 206 -18.53 -27.87 -3.54
N PRO A 207 -19.63 -28.33 -2.91
CA PRO A 207 -19.83 -29.73 -2.53
C PRO A 207 -19.78 -30.74 -3.71
N ALA A 208 -19.96 -30.25 -4.94
CA ALA A 208 -19.94 -31.05 -6.17
C ALA A 208 -18.52 -31.30 -6.73
N GLU A 209 -17.49 -30.64 -6.19
CA GLU A 209 -16.11 -30.76 -6.66
C GLU A 209 -15.46 -32.02 -6.09
N LYS A 210 -15.78 -33.17 -6.69
CA LYS A 210 -15.31 -34.51 -6.27
C LYS A 210 -14.13 -35.07 -7.06
N GLY A 211 -13.42 -34.27 -7.85
CA GLY A 211 -12.28 -34.80 -8.59
C GLY A 211 -11.46 -33.73 -9.30
N ASN A 212 -10.27 -33.44 -8.77
CA ASN A 212 -8.97 -33.58 -9.45
C ASN A 212 -7.80 -32.99 -8.61
N THR A 213 -8.05 -32.44 -7.43
CA THR A 213 -7.00 -32.00 -6.50
C THR A 213 -6.71 -33.12 -5.49
N PRO A 214 -5.43 -33.48 -5.23
CA PRO A 214 -5.11 -34.46 -4.20
C PRO A 214 -5.70 -33.98 -2.88
N ALA A 215 -6.59 -34.79 -2.30
CA ALA A 215 -7.15 -34.54 -0.98
C ALA A 215 -6.03 -34.65 0.06
N THR A 216 -5.30 -33.56 0.25
CA THR A 216 -4.46 -33.36 1.43
C THR A 216 -5.38 -32.91 2.57
N THR A 217 -4.98 -33.27 3.78
CA THR A 217 -5.77 -33.52 4.99
C THR A 217 -6.47 -32.30 5.61
N ALA A 218 -6.63 -31.19 4.87
CA ALA A 218 -7.37 -29.99 5.27
C ALA A 218 -8.87 -30.02 4.87
N ALA A 219 -9.36 -31.15 4.38
CA ALA A 219 -10.77 -31.40 4.01
C ALA A 219 -11.76 -31.43 5.20
N LYS A 220 -11.53 -30.62 6.25
CA LYS A 220 -12.53 -30.31 7.28
C LYS A 220 -13.08 -28.89 7.17
N GLN A 221 -12.44 -28.01 6.40
CA GLN A 221 -13.00 -26.75 5.95
C GLN A 221 -12.58 -26.57 4.49
N ASN A 222 -13.54 -26.59 3.56
CA ASN A 222 -13.33 -26.44 2.10
C ASN A 222 -12.87 -25.02 1.72
N VAL A 223 -11.97 -24.42 2.48
CA VAL A 223 -11.61 -23.01 2.38
C VAL A 223 -10.09 -22.89 2.56
N LEU A 224 -9.42 -22.50 1.49
CA LEU A 224 -7.98 -22.32 1.41
C LEU A 224 -7.61 -20.84 1.46
N PRO A 225 -6.42 -20.49 1.96
CA PRO A 225 -5.89 -19.15 1.81
C PRO A 225 -5.78 -18.78 0.33
N ALA A 226 -6.09 -17.53 0.02
CA ALA A 226 -6.09 -17.07 -1.35
C ALA A 226 -5.62 -15.62 -1.47
N VAL A 227 -4.97 -15.33 -2.59
CA VAL A 227 -4.57 -13.99 -3.02
C VAL A 227 -4.91 -13.85 -4.49
N THR A 228 -5.65 -12.81 -4.86
CA THR A 228 -6.11 -12.61 -6.23
C THR A 228 -5.37 -11.46 -6.88
N ILE A 229 -4.81 -11.67 -8.06
CA ILE A 229 -4.29 -10.63 -8.92
C ILE A 229 -5.36 -10.27 -9.93
N SER A 230 -5.86 -9.04 -9.90
CA SER A 230 -6.78 -8.53 -10.90
C SER A 230 -6.04 -7.72 -11.95
N VAL A 231 -6.32 -7.96 -13.23
CA VAL A 231 -5.65 -7.32 -14.37
C VAL A 231 -6.69 -6.56 -15.18
N ALA A 232 -6.43 -5.28 -15.41
CA ALA A 232 -7.22 -4.41 -16.27
C ALA A 232 -6.46 -4.12 -17.58
N LYS A 233 -7.22 -3.87 -18.65
CA LYS A 233 -6.68 -3.61 -19.97
C LYS A 233 -6.43 -2.13 -20.22
N ARG A 234 -5.46 -1.81 -21.06
CA ARG A 234 -5.36 -0.45 -21.61
C ARG A 234 -6.55 -0.15 -22.53
N LYS A 235 -7.02 1.09 -22.45
CA LYS A 235 -8.03 1.66 -23.34
C LYS A 235 -7.73 1.35 -24.81
N GLY A 236 -8.75 0.91 -25.53
CA GLY A 236 -8.64 0.52 -26.94
C GLY A 236 -8.09 -0.88 -27.21
N THR A 237 -7.69 -1.64 -26.19
CA THR A 237 -7.23 -3.04 -26.39
C THR A 237 -8.38 -4.04 -26.31
N ASN A 238 -8.25 -5.15 -27.04
CA ASN A 238 -9.12 -6.32 -26.93
C ASN A 238 -8.83 -7.12 -25.65
N ALA A 239 -9.86 -7.36 -24.83
CA ALA A 239 -9.75 -8.12 -23.59
C ALA A 239 -9.32 -9.59 -23.80
N ILE A 240 -9.74 -10.22 -24.91
CA ILE A 240 -9.44 -11.63 -25.21
C ILE A 240 -7.96 -11.83 -25.53
N ALA A 241 -7.28 -10.83 -26.08
CA ALA A 241 -5.86 -10.93 -26.39
C ALA A 241 -4.97 -10.82 -25.14
N ILE A 242 -5.51 -10.29 -24.03
CA ILE A 242 -4.81 -10.11 -22.76
C ILE A 242 -5.04 -11.30 -21.81
N ALA A 243 -6.23 -11.91 -21.88
CA ALA A 243 -6.62 -13.06 -21.05
C ALA A 243 -5.99 -14.37 -21.54
#